data_AF-A0A519SB24-F1
#
_entry.id   AF-A0A519SB24-F1
#
_cell.length_a   1.000
_cell.length_b   1.000
_cell.length_c   1.000
_cell.angle_alpha   90.00
_cell.angle_beta   90.00
_cell.angle_gamma   90.00
#
_symmetry.space_group_name_H-M   'P 1'
#
loop_
_entity.id
_entity.type
_entity.pdbx_description
1 polymer ?
#
loop_
_entity_poly.entity_id
_entity_poly.type
_entity_poly.pdbx_seq_one_letter_code
_entity_poly.pdbx_strand_id
1 'polypeptide(L)' 'LDQRIDAGAPAYEAALKAAHIPYELFMYEGVNHAFNNDTSPARYNAEAAKLAWERTLRLFKEKLG' A
#
# COMPACT_ATOMS: atom_id res chain seq x y z
N LEU A 1 9.87 9.60 1.33
CA LEU A 1 8.60 9.20 1.96
C LEU A 1 7.72 10.44 2.03
N ASP A 2 6.49 10.32 1.55
CA ASP A 2 5.56 11.45 1.43
C ASP A 2 4.87 11.65 2.78
N GLN A 3 5.46 12.48 3.63
CA GLN A 3 4.98 12.71 4.99
C GLN A 3 3.54 13.21 5.05
N ARG A 4 3.03 13.87 3.99
CA ARG A 4 1.62 14.33 3.97
C ARG A 4 0.66 13.17 3.79
N ILE A 5 1.00 12.22 2.93
CA ILE A 5 0.18 11.03 2.67
C ILE A 5 0.32 10.04 3.83
N ASP A 6 1.54 9.85 4.34
CA ASP A 6 1.84 8.87 5.38
C ASP A 6 1.31 9.29 6.77
N ALA A 7 1.14 10.59 7.02
CA ALA A 7 0.64 11.11 8.31
C ALA A 7 -0.76 10.61 8.71
N GLY A 8 -1.60 10.23 7.73
CA GLY A 8 -2.94 9.71 8.00
C GLY A 8 -2.96 8.23 8.43
N ALA A 9 -1.90 7.47 8.13
CA ALA A 9 -1.88 6.03 8.32
C ALA A 9 -2.04 5.59 9.80
N PRO A 10 -1.35 6.20 10.79
CA PRO A 10 -1.45 5.75 12.18
C PRO A 10 -2.86 5.92 12.77
N ALA A 11 -3.52 7.05 12.48
CA ALA A 11 -4.87 7.32 12.98
C ALA A 11 -5.89 6.35 12.36
N TYR A 12 -5.75 6.05 11.07
CA TYR A 12 -6.64 5.10 10.40
C TYR A 12 -6.41 3.66 10.87
N GLU A 13 -5.15 3.25 11.04
CA GLU A 13 -4.82 1.92 11.56
C GLU A 13 -5.40 1.71 12.98
N ALA A 14 -5.30 2.73 13.84
CA ALA A 14 -5.90 2.69 15.18
C ALA A 14 -7.43 2.50 15.12
N ALA A 15 -8.12 3.18 14.20
CA ALA A 15 -9.56 3.03 14.02
C ALA A 15 -9.93 1.63 13.51
N LEU A 16 -9.18 1.06 12.56
CA LEU A 16 -9.39 -0.31 12.07
C LEU A 16 -9.21 -1.35 13.18
N LYS A 17 -8.17 -1.20 14.01
CA LYS A 17 -7.92 -2.04 15.19
C LYS A 17 -9.07 -1.96 16.20
N ALA A 18 -9.51 -0.75 16.54
CA ALA A 18 -10.61 -0.54 17.49
C ALA A 18 -11.94 -1.15 16.99
N ALA A 19 -12.16 -1.11 15.68
CA ALA A 19 -13.34 -1.69 15.03
C ALA A 19 -13.20 -3.20 14.73
N HIS A 20 -12.08 -3.83 15.09
CA HIS A 20 -11.80 -5.25 14.83
C HIS A 20 -11.91 -5.63 13.34
N ILE A 21 -11.54 -4.71 12.44
CA ILE A 21 -11.58 -4.95 11.00
C ILE A 21 -10.35 -5.80 10.61
N PRO A 22 -10.52 -6.90 9.88
CA PRO A 22 -9.40 -7.62 9.30
C PRO A 22 -8.74 -6.78 8.20
N TYR A 23 -7.45 -6.48 8.32
CA TYR A 23 -6.69 -5.75 7.31
C TYR A 23 -5.22 -6.18 7.29
N GLU A 24 -4.53 -5.86 6.20
CA GLU A 24 -3.07 -5.86 6.12
C GLU A 24 -2.61 -4.43 5.76
N LEU A 25 -1.53 -3.95 6.37
CA LEU A 25 -0.91 -2.66 6.05
C LEU A 25 0.56 -2.90 5.67
N PHE A 26 0.94 -2.40 4.51
CA PHE A 26 2.30 -2.52 3.99
C PHE A 26 2.86 -1.14 3.65
N MET A 27 3.92 -0.74 4.36
CA MET A 27 4.72 0.44 4.02
C MET A 27 5.91 0.00 3.17
N TYR A 28 6.12 0.67 2.04
CA TYR A 28 7.24 0.39 1.14
C TYR A 28 8.33 1.43 1.39
N GLU A 29 9.47 0.99 1.93
CA GLU A 29 10.59 1.88 2.21
C GLU A 29 11.23 2.39 0.91
N GLY A 30 11.79 3.60 0.94
CA GLY A 30 12.55 4.17 -0.18
C GLY A 30 11.72 4.63 -1.38
N VAL A 31 10.39 4.45 -1.37
CA VAL A 31 9.50 4.93 -2.44
C VAL A 31 8.62 6.09 -1.97
N ASN A 32 8.12 6.88 -2.92
CA ASN A 32 7.19 7.98 -2.65
C ASN A 32 5.80 7.65 -3.18
N HIS A 33 4.85 8.55 -2.91
CA HIS A 33 3.52 8.49 -3.50
C HIS A 33 3.60 8.27 -5.04
N ALA A 34 2.64 7.50 -5.55
CA ALA A 34 2.53 7.09 -6.95
C ALA A 34 3.66 6.15 -7.45
N PHE A 35 4.29 5.35 -6.57
CA PHE A 35 5.31 4.38 -6.99
C PHE A 35 4.83 3.31 -7.97
N ASN A 36 3.53 3.07 -8.05
CA ASN A 36 2.92 2.12 -8.99
C ASN A 36 2.58 2.74 -10.37
N ASN A 37 2.85 4.02 -10.59
CA ASN A 37 2.57 4.70 -11.86
C ASN A 37 3.72 4.48 -12.85
N ASP A 38 3.61 3.45 -13.68
CA ASP A 38 4.59 3.07 -14.71
C ASP A 38 4.75 4.08 -15.86
N THR A 39 3.81 5.01 -16.02
CA THR A 39 3.93 6.12 -16.98
C THR A 39 4.77 7.30 -16.46
N SER A 40 5.14 7.29 -15.17
CA SER A 40 5.92 8.36 -14.53
C SER A 40 7.31 7.85 -14.11
N PRO A 41 8.36 8.02 -14.93
CA PRO A 41 9.71 7.57 -14.58
C PRO A 41 10.26 8.17 -13.28
N ALA A 42 9.80 9.37 -12.91
CA ALA A 42 10.23 10.07 -11.69
C ALA A 42 9.61 9.49 -10.41
N ARG A 43 8.55 8.67 -10.51
CA ARG A 43 7.83 8.11 -9.37
C ARG A 43 7.85 6.59 -9.36
N TYR A 44 7.82 5.96 -10.54
CA TYR A 44 7.74 4.52 -10.69
C TYR A 44 8.89 3.80 -9.97
N ASN A 45 8.52 2.79 -9.19
CA ASN A 45 9.47 1.84 -8.63
C ASN A 45 8.98 0.42 -8.94
N ALA A 46 9.64 -0.24 -9.88
CA ALA A 46 9.21 -1.53 -10.41
C ALA A 46 9.14 -2.63 -9.35
N GLU A 47 10.07 -2.65 -8.39
CA GLU A 47 10.14 -3.66 -7.35
C GLU A 47 8.99 -3.53 -6.35
N ALA A 48 8.75 -2.32 -5.84
CA ALA A 48 7.65 -2.02 -4.94
C ALA A 48 6.29 -2.20 -5.65
N ALA A 49 6.18 -1.77 -6.91
CA ALA A 49 4.99 -1.94 -7.74
C ALA A 49 4.64 -3.42 -7.92
N LYS A 50 5.63 -4.25 -8.31
CA LYS A 50 5.44 -5.69 -8.47
C LYS A 50 4.99 -6.36 -7.17
N LEU A 51 5.66 -6.07 -6.05
CA LEU A 51 5.31 -6.65 -4.75
C LEU A 51 3.90 -6.21 -4.28
N ALA A 52 3.55 -4.95 -4.47
CA ALA A 52 2.21 -4.45 -4.16
C ALA A 52 1.12 -5.13 -5.02
N TRP A 53 1.41 -5.34 -6.31
CA TRP A 53 0.51 -6.02 -7.23
C TRP A 53 0.31 -7.49 -6.86
N GLU A 54 1.39 -8.22 -6.55
CA GLU A 54 1.31 -9.62 -6.11
C GLU A 54 0.46 -9.78 -4.84
N ARG A 55 0.63 -8.90 -3.85
CA ARG A 55 -0.20 -8.88 -2.63
C ARG A 55 -1.66 -8.61 -2.93
N THR A 56 -1.95 -7.70 -3.87
CA THR A 56 -3.31 -7.36 -4.28
C THR A 56 -3.99 -8.54 -4.97
N LEU A 57 -3.31 -9.21 -5.90
CA LEU A 57 -3.83 -10.39 -6.57
C LEU A 57 -4.01 -11.57 -5.59
N ARG A 58 -3.12 -11.73 -4.62
CA ARG A 58 -3.29 -12.70 -3.53
C ARG A 58 -4.58 -12.42 -2.76
N LEU A 59 -4.80 -11.17 -2.33
CA LEU A 59 -6.04 -10.78 -1.64
C LEU A 59 -7.28 -11.10 -2.49
N PHE A 60 -7.26 -10.79 -3.79
CA PHE A 60 -8.39 -11.09 -4.66
C PHE A 60 -8.62 -12.60 -4.78
N LYS A 61 -7.58 -13.40 -4.95
CA LYS A 61 -7.71 -14.87 -4.94
C LYS A 61 -8.32 -15.39 -3.64
N GLU A 62 -7.88 -14.87 -2.50
CA GLU A 62 -8.39 -15.26 -1.18
C GLU A 62 -9.85 -14.85 -0.94
N LYS A 63 -10.30 -13.73 -1.51
CA LYS A 63 -11.63 -13.16 -1.25
C LYS A 63 -12.66 -13.45 -2.33
N LEU A 64 -12.23 -13.71 -3.56
CA LEU A 64 -13.11 -13.82 -4.73
C LEU A 64 -13.08 -15.19 -5.43
N GLY A 65 -12.05 -16.02 -5.20
CA GLY A 65 -11.91 -17.35 -5.80
C GLY A 65 -11.02 -17.37 -7.04
#